data_AF-A0A0N0HQ63-F1
#
_entry.id   AF-A0A0N0HQ63-F1
#
_cell.length_a   1.000
_cell.length_b   1.000
_cell.length_c   1.000
_cell.angle_alpha   90.00
_cell.angle_beta   90.00
_cell.angle_gamma   90.00
#
_symmetry.space_group_name_H-M   'P 1'
#
loop_
_entity.id
_entity.type
_entity.pdbx_description
1 polymer ?
#
loop_
_entity_poly.entity_id
_entity_poly.type
_entity_poly.pdbx_seq_one_letter_code
_entity_poly.pdbx_strand_id
1 'polypeptide(L)'
;MNDVMNRVRRAAVRLFRSAAFVVLFLTEVLLAEGGSLSAAVALAATAAAGSALLLCSVISARCAAPVPRTRVRTAMRDREKRTAFLPQRDPDARGRTRPRAPGAALLTAA
;
A
#
# COMPACT_ATOMS: atom_id res chain seq x y z
N MET A 1 -15.20 -1.01 -4.15
CA MET A 1 -14.15 -1.99 -4.52
C MET A 1 -13.07 -1.38 -5.42
N ASN A 2 -13.48 -0.65 -6.47
CA ASN A 2 -12.61 -0.17 -7.55
C ASN A 2 -11.50 0.80 -7.10
N ASP A 3 -11.76 1.69 -6.15
CA ASP A 3 -10.76 2.65 -5.65
C ASP A 3 -9.60 2.03 -4.88
N VAL A 4 -9.86 0.97 -4.12
CA VAL A 4 -8.82 0.24 -3.39
C VAL A 4 -7.96 -0.52 -4.39
N MET A 5 -8.59 -1.19 -5.36
CA MET A 5 -7.92 -1.86 -6.47
C MET A 5 -7.05 -0.89 -7.28
N ASN A 6 -7.56 0.32 -7.57
CA ASN A 6 -6.84 1.36 -8.31
C ASN A 6 -5.68 1.96 -7.52
N ARG A 7 -5.77 2.06 -6.18
CA ARG A 7 -4.64 2.45 -5.33
C ARG A 7 -3.56 1.37 -5.29
N VAL A 8 -3.96 0.11 -5.08
CA VAL A 8 -3.03 -1.03 -5.10
C VAL A 8 -2.35 -1.15 -6.46
N ARG A 9 -3.10 -1.03 -7.56
CA ARG A 9 -2.56 -1.06 -8.92
C ARG A 9 -1.57 0.08 -9.17
N ARG A 10 -1.87 1.31 -8.72
CA ARG A 10 -0.93 2.45 -8.85
C ARG A 10 0.33 2.26 -8.00
N ALA A 11 0.21 1.73 -6.79
CA ALA A 11 1.35 1.41 -5.94
C ALA A 11 2.20 0.28 -6.56
N ALA A 12 1.55 -0.77 -7.06
CA ALA A 12 2.20 -1.89 -7.74
C ALA A 12 2.96 -1.42 -8.99
N VAL A 13 2.36 -0.57 -9.83
CA VAL A 13 3.04 -0.01 -11.02
C VAL A 13 4.26 0.82 -10.63
N ARG A 14 4.20 1.60 -9.55
CA ARG A 14 5.36 2.36 -9.06
C ARG A 14 6.47 1.43 -8.57
N LEU A 15 6.12 0.42 -7.77
CA LEU A 15 7.08 -0.58 -7.29
C LEU A 15 7.71 -1.39 -8.43
N PHE A 16 6.90 -1.83 -9.40
CA PHE A 16 7.38 -2.57 -10.57
C PHE A 16 8.35 -1.73 -11.39
N ARG A 17 8.04 -0.44 -11.58
CA ARG A 17 8.92 0.47 -12.30
C ARG A 17 10.24 0.68 -11.58
N SER A 18 10.22 0.90 -10.27
CA SER A 18 11.47 1.00 -9.48
C SER A 18 12.26 -0.30 -9.49
N ALA A 19 11.61 -1.45 -9.36
CA ALA A 19 12.26 -2.76 -9.40
C ALA A 19 12.91 -3.01 -10.77
N ALA A 20 12.21 -2.70 -11.87
CA ALA A 20 12.75 -2.80 -13.22
C ALA A 20 13.98 -1.90 -13.42
N PHE A 21 13.95 -0.67 -12.89
CA PHE A 21 15.12 0.22 -12.91
C PHE A 21 16.31 -0.37 -12.14
N VAL A 22 16.07 -0.91 -10.95
CA VAL A 22 17.12 -1.54 -10.13
C VAL A 22 17.70 -2.76 -10.83
N VAL A 23 16.87 -3.62 -11.43
CA VAL A 23 17.34 -4.81 -12.16
C VAL A 23 18.17 -4.39 -13.37
N LEU A 24 17.71 -3.43 -14.17
CA LEU A 24 18.48 -2.91 -15.31
C LEU A 24 19.83 -2.34 -14.85
N PHE A 25 19.83 -1.51 -13.81
CA PHE A 25 21.06 -0.94 -13.27
C PHE A 25 22.03 -2.00 -12.76
N LEU A 26 21.56 -3.01 -12.03
CA LEU A 26 22.40 -4.12 -11.57
C LEU A 26 22.93 -4.97 -12.74
N THR A 27 22.16 -5.11 -13.81
CA THR A 27 22.58 -5.84 -15.01
C THR A 27 23.69 -5.08 -15.74
N GLU A 28 23.56 -3.76 -15.90
CA GLU A 28 24.59 -2.89 -16.46
C GLU A 28 25.88 -2.92 -15.62
N VAL A 29 25.76 -2.83 -14.29
CA VAL A 29 26.92 -2.92 -13.38
C VAL A 29 27.60 -4.30 -13.51
N LEU A 30 26.83 -5.39 -13.59
CA LEU A 30 27.37 -6.73 -13.73
C LEU A 30 28.09 -6.94 -15.07
N LEU A 31 27.55 -6.37 -16.16
CA LEU A 31 28.17 -6.37 -17.48
C LEU A 31 29.45 -5.52 -17.51
N ALA A 32 29.44 -4.35 -16.85
CA ALA A 32 30.61 -3.47 -16.75
C ALA A 32 31.76 -4.09 -15.94
N GLU A 33 31.45 -4.86 -14.89
CA GLU A 33 32.42 -5.57 -14.04
C GLU A 33 32.88 -6.93 -14.63
N GLY A 34 32.51 -7.25 -15.88
CA GLY A 34 32.99 -8.47 -16.55
C GLY A 34 32.36 -9.77 -16.06
N GLY A 35 31.18 -9.72 -15.41
CA GLY A 35 30.36 -10.91 -15.13
C GLY A 35 30.98 -11.88 -14.14
N SER A 36 31.21 -11.47 -12.89
CA SER A 36 31.65 -12.41 -11.85
C SER A 36 30.51 -13.38 -11.47
N LEU A 37 30.81 -14.69 -11.45
CA LEU A 37 29.86 -15.75 -11.04
C LEU A 37 29.27 -15.48 -9.64
N SER A 38 30.07 -14.91 -8.74
CA SER A 38 29.63 -14.56 -7.39
C SER A 38 28.54 -13.46 -7.41
N ALA A 39 28.70 -12.43 -8.23
CA ALA A 39 27.69 -11.38 -8.37
C ALA A 39 26.41 -11.90 -9.06
N ALA A 40 26.54 -12.79 -10.04
CA ALA A 40 25.40 -13.45 -10.67
C ALA A 40 24.60 -14.30 -9.65
N VAL A 41 25.29 -15.06 -8.79
CA VAL A 41 24.65 -15.86 -7.72
C VAL A 41 23.99 -14.96 -6.68
N ALA A 42 24.66 -13.88 -6.25
CA ALA A 42 24.08 -12.92 -5.30
C ALA A 42 22.82 -12.23 -5.86
N LEU A 43 22.83 -11.88 -7.15
CA LEU A 43 21.67 -11.31 -7.83
C LEU A 43 20.53 -12.32 -7.93
N ALA A 44 20.83 -13.57 -8.32
CA ALA A 44 19.84 -14.64 -8.40
C ALA A 44 19.21 -14.93 -7.02
N ALA A 45 20.01 -15.00 -5.96
CA ALA A 45 19.53 -15.18 -4.59
C ALA A 45 18.63 -14.02 -4.15
N THR A 46 18.99 -12.78 -4.48
CA THR A 46 18.19 -11.59 -4.16
C THR A 46 16.87 -11.59 -4.93
N ALA A 47 16.88 -11.97 -6.22
CA ALA A 47 15.67 -12.09 -7.02
C ALA A 47 14.75 -13.21 -6.50
N ALA A 48 15.31 -14.35 -6.08
CA ALA A 48 14.56 -15.44 -5.48
C ALA A 48 13.92 -15.02 -4.14
N ALA A 49 14.68 -14.39 -3.25
CA ALA A 49 14.15 -13.88 -1.98
C ALA A 49 13.08 -12.79 -2.21
N GLY A 50 13.33 -11.87 -3.14
CA GLY A 50 12.37 -10.82 -3.51
C GLY A 50 11.07 -11.38 -4.07
N SER A 51 11.13 -12.37 -4.96
CA SER A 51 9.94 -13.01 -5.52
C SER A 51 9.14 -13.78 -4.46
N ALA A 52 9.81 -14.50 -3.55
CA ALA A 52 9.16 -15.17 -2.43
C ALA A 52 8.41 -14.19 -1.50
N LEU A 53 9.03 -13.05 -1.17
CA LEU A 53 8.40 -12.01 -0.37
C LEU A 53 7.20 -11.38 -1.09
N LEU A 54 7.30 -11.12 -2.39
CA LEU A 54 6.18 -10.62 -3.19
C LEU A 54 5.03 -11.61 -3.22
N LEU A 55 5.29 -12.90 -3.47
CA LEU A 55 4.30 -13.97 -3.40
C LEU A 55 3.61 -14.01 -2.04
N CYS A 56 4.38 -14.00 -0.95
CA CYS A 56 3.84 -13.98 0.40
C CYS A 56 2.94 -12.75 0.63
N SER A 57 3.39 -11.56 0.20
CA SER A 57 2.60 -10.32 0.33
C SER A 57 1.29 -10.37 -0.46
N VAL A 58 1.29 -10.95 -1.66
CA VAL A 58 0.10 -11.08 -2.50
C VAL A 58 -0.88 -12.07 -1.87
N ILE A 59 -0.38 -13.22 -1.39
CA ILE A 59 -1.20 -14.21 -0.68
C ILE A 59 -1.81 -13.58 0.56
N SER A 60 -1.02 -12.93 1.42
CA SER A 60 -1.53 -12.23 2.61
C SER A 60 -2.58 -11.17 2.27
N ALA A 61 -2.37 -10.40 1.20
CA ALA A 61 -3.32 -9.39 0.75
C ALA A 61 -4.63 -10.00 0.20
N ARG A 62 -4.57 -11.18 -0.43
CA ARG A 62 -5.76 -11.91 -0.91
C ARG A 62 -6.52 -12.58 0.23
N CYS A 63 -5.82 -13.09 1.24
CA CYS A 63 -6.41 -13.71 2.42
C CYS A 63 -6.97 -12.69 3.42
N ALA A 64 -6.63 -11.41 3.30
CA ALA A 64 -7.17 -10.36 4.16
C ALA A 64 -8.68 -10.21 3.96
N ALA A 65 -9.46 -10.55 4.99
CA ALA A 65 -10.90 -10.41 4.96
C ALA A 65 -11.31 -8.93 4.78
N PRO A 66 -12.32 -8.63 3.95
CA PRO A 66 -12.83 -7.27 3.82
C PRO A 66 -13.39 -6.79 5.16
N VAL A 67 -12.77 -5.77 5.75
CA VAL A 67 -13.24 -5.20 7.02
C VAL A 67 -14.38 -4.22 6.73
N PRO A 68 -15.57 -4.40 7.34
CA PRO A 68 -16.67 -3.45 7.21
C PRO A 68 -16.23 -2.06 7.69
N ARG A 69 -16.62 -1.01 6.96
CA ARG A 69 -16.27 0.39 7.29
C ARG A 69 -16.71 0.78 8.70
N THR A 70 -17.81 0.21 9.19
CA THR A 70 -18.30 0.40 10.56
C THR A 70 -17.31 -0.13 11.60
N ARG A 71 -16.69 -1.29 11.37
CA ARG A 71 -15.68 -1.89 12.27
C ARG A 71 -14.41 -1.05 12.34
N VAL A 72 -14.01 -0.43 11.23
CA VAL A 72 -12.88 0.52 11.23
C VAL A 72 -13.21 1.74 12.08
N ARG A 73 -14.41 2.31 11.90
CA ARG A 73 -14.86 3.47 12.69
C ARG A 73 -14.96 3.16 14.18
N THR A 74 -15.48 1.99 14.56
CA THR A 74 -15.55 1.60 15.97
C THR A 74 -14.18 1.33 16.56
N ALA A 75 -13.28 0.67 15.82
CA ALA A 75 -11.90 0.44 16.26
C ALA A 75 -11.11 1.74 16.45
N MET A 76 -11.28 2.72 15.55
CA MET A 76 -10.68 4.05 15.70
C MET A 76 -11.22 4.75 16.95
N ARG A 77 -12.54 4.74 17.15
CA ARG A 77 -13.18 5.34 18.33
C ARG A 77 -12.78 4.66 19.63
N ASP A 78 -12.53 3.35 19.60
CA ASP A 78 -12.05 2.56 20.73
C ASP A 78 -10.56 2.82 21.03
N ARG A 79 -9.76 3.11 19.99
CA ARG A 79 -8.36 3.52 20.12
C ARG A 79 -8.24 4.94 20.71
N GLU A 80 -9.05 5.88 20.23
CA GLU A 80 -9.12 7.25 20.74
C GLU A 80 -9.43 7.28 22.25
N LYS A 81 -10.38 6.46 22.70
CA LYS A 81 -10.71 6.35 24.14
C LYS A 81 -9.56 5.82 24.99
N ARG A 82 -8.65 5.05 24.40
CA ARG A 82 -7.52 4.40 25.10
C ARG A 82 -6.22 5.20 25.01
N THR A 83 -6.15 6.24 24.20
CA THR A 83 -4.96 7.10 24.08
C THR A 83 -5.14 8.39 24.87
N ALA A 84 -4.17 8.74 25.72
CA ALA A 84 -4.20 9.90 26.63
C ALA A 84 -4.05 11.28 25.94
N PHE A 85 -4.29 11.36 24.62
CA PHE A 85 -4.31 12.63 23.91
C PHE A 85 -5.69 13.27 24.05
N LEU A 86 -5.77 14.62 23.99
CA LEU A 86 -7.07 15.29 23.83
C LEU A 86 -7.77 14.64 22.63
N PRO A 87 -9.03 14.17 22.77
CA PRO A 87 -9.73 13.53 21.67
C PRO A 87 -9.76 14.52 20.49
N GLN A 88 -9.06 14.17 19.41
CA GLN A 88 -9.22 14.87 18.14
C GLN A 88 -10.72 14.81 17.82
N ARG A 89 -11.34 15.98 17.70
CA ARG A 89 -12.78 16.09 17.53
C ARG A 89 -13.13 15.45 16.19
N ASP A 90 -13.71 14.26 16.24
CA ASP A 90 -14.17 13.54 15.05
C ASP A 90 -14.97 14.52 14.18
N PRO A 91 -14.50 14.83 12.95
CA PRO A 91 -15.16 15.80 12.09
C PRO A 91 -16.60 15.39 11.77
N ASP A 92 -16.91 14.08 11.86
CA ASP A 92 -18.24 13.50 11.69
C ASP A 92 -19.00 13.34 13.02
N ALA A 93 -18.38 13.59 14.18
CA ALA A 93 -19.08 13.51 15.45
C ALA A 93 -20.19 14.55 15.52
N ARG A 94 -21.28 14.18 16.18
CA ARG A 94 -22.49 14.99 16.35
C ARG A 94 -22.17 16.25 17.17
N GLY A 95 -21.64 17.27 16.52
CA GLY A 95 -21.45 18.61 17.06
C GLY A 95 -22.65 19.51 16.73
N ARG A 96 -22.43 20.83 16.71
CA ARG A 96 -23.35 21.72 16.00
C ARG A 96 -23.42 21.28 14.55
N THR A 97 -24.61 21.31 13.94
CA THR A 97 -24.80 21.10 12.50
C THR A 97 -23.87 22.06 11.77
N ARG A 98 -22.70 21.58 11.35
CA ARG A 98 -21.82 22.39 10.52
C ARG A 98 -22.57 22.61 9.23
N PRO A 99 -22.63 23.85 8.71
CA PRO A 99 -22.87 24.03 7.28
C PRO A 99 -21.85 23.13 6.59
N ARG A 100 -22.31 22.04 5.99
CA ARG A 100 -21.45 21.24 5.13
C ARG A 100 -21.17 22.18 3.97
N ALA A 101 -19.95 22.69 3.86
CA ALA A 101 -19.51 23.28 2.60
C ALA A 101 -19.97 22.29 1.51
N PRO A 102 -20.70 22.73 0.47
CA PRO A 102 -21.25 21.84 -0.54
C PRO A 102 -20.19 20.83 -0.95
N GLY A 103 -20.35 19.59 -0.51
CA GLY A 103 -19.42 18.53 -0.83
C GLY A 103 -19.59 18.29 -2.32
N ALA A 104 -18.53 18.45 -3.10
CA ALA A 104 -18.55 18.15 -4.53
C ALA A 104 -19.29 16.83 -4.74
N ALA A 105 -20.36 16.86 -5.54
CA ALA A 105 -21.15 15.68 -5.83
C ALA A 105 -20.20 14.58 -6.32
N LEU A 106 -20.11 13.49 -5.58
CA LEU A 106 -19.37 12.33 -6.04
C LEU A 106 -20.12 11.82 -7.27
N LEU A 107 -19.45 11.78 -8.42
CA LEU A 107 -19.98 11.22 -9.65
C LEU A 107 -20.43 9.78 -9.38
N THR A 108 -21.75 9.58 -9.34
CA THR A 108 -22.33 8.25 -9.45
C THR A 108 -22.16 7.87 -10.91
N ALA A 109 -21.38 6.82 -11.18
CA ALA A 109 -21.30 6.25 -12.53
C ALA A 109 -22.67 5.64 -12.84
N ALA A 110 -23.29 6.10 -13.93
CA ALA A 110 -24.42 5.45 -14.58
C ALA A 110 -23.95 4.21 -15.34
#